data_AF-A0AAJ3P0H5-F1
#
_entry.id   AF-A0AAJ3P0H5-F1
#
_cell.length_a   1.000
_cell.length_b   1.000
_cell.length_c   1.000
_cell.angle_alpha   90.00
_cell.angle_beta   90.00
_cell.angle_gamma   90.00
#
_symmetry.space_group_name_H-M   'P 1'
#
loop_
_entity.id
_entity.type
_entity.pdbx_description
1 polymer ?
#
loop_
_entity_poly.entity_id
_entity_poly.type
_entity_poly.pdbx_seq_one_letter_code
_entity_poly.pdbx_strand_id
1 'polypeptide(L)'
;MSKITGVLVDNHIYDINNDMKNGYHFPNCLFPGATFKMVIDNDPVNNDKVKWSCSTDADNNVLAVSQDGTVTFPDVDEKCIGKIFAIFATDKSTNKTAGIYIFTVKRFFKYSIETYDSIQKILPWVESMNGEFPEAQDIDSYDYNDHNSGHIISREVNAGLYQEWGNVANSGWNTNNEIGGICRIYAFNKENNIYYWLKNDGVRQVLSGGLTAQAVASYGDSIN
;
A
#
# COMPACT_ATOMS: atom_id res chain seq x y z
N MET A 1 -6.26 17.64 -24.84
CA MET A 1 -6.56 18.06 -23.46
C MET A 1 -6.01 16.97 -22.58
N SER A 2 -5.18 17.32 -21.61
CA SER A 2 -4.57 16.32 -20.74
C SER A 2 -5.62 15.58 -19.91
N LYS A 3 -5.36 14.31 -19.63
CA LYS A 3 -6.24 13.46 -18.82
C LYS A 3 -5.43 12.64 -17.80
N ILE A 4 -5.96 12.51 -16.58
CA ILE A 4 -5.48 11.47 -15.64
C ILE A 4 -5.79 10.09 -16.24
N THR A 5 -4.76 9.26 -16.37
CA THR A 5 -4.81 7.96 -17.04
C THR A 5 -4.37 6.79 -16.16
N GLY A 6 -3.53 7.06 -15.16
CA GLY A 6 -3.01 6.02 -14.30
C GLY A 6 -2.41 6.51 -13.00
N VAL A 7 -1.94 5.55 -12.21
CA VAL A 7 -1.17 5.75 -10.99
C VAL A 7 0.10 4.90 -11.06
N LEU A 8 1.25 5.55 -10.92
CA LEU A 8 2.57 4.93 -10.87
C LEU A 8 2.98 4.68 -9.42
N VAL A 9 3.25 3.43 -9.07
CA VAL A 9 3.76 3.01 -7.76
C VAL A 9 4.75 1.86 -7.96
N ASP A 10 5.92 1.97 -7.34
CA ASP A 10 7.01 0.99 -7.43
C ASP A 10 7.32 0.55 -8.89
N ASN A 11 7.50 1.53 -9.78
CA ASN A 11 7.76 1.33 -11.21
C ASN A 11 6.64 0.60 -11.99
N HIS A 12 5.46 0.41 -11.39
CA HIS A 12 4.28 -0.16 -12.03
C HIS A 12 3.20 0.91 -12.22
N ILE A 13 2.60 0.97 -13.41
CA ILE A 13 1.47 1.86 -13.70
C ILE A 13 0.19 1.05 -13.69
N TYR A 14 -0.70 1.35 -12.75
CA TYR A 14 -2.10 0.96 -12.84
C TYR A 14 -2.82 1.90 -13.80
N ASP A 15 -3.41 1.37 -14.86
CA ASP A 15 -4.29 2.09 -15.77
C ASP A 15 -5.69 2.21 -15.15
N ILE A 16 -6.20 3.43 -15.03
CA ILE A 16 -7.48 3.70 -14.37
C ILE A 16 -8.66 3.01 -15.09
N ASN A 17 -8.61 2.86 -16.42
CA ASN A 17 -9.72 2.26 -17.15
C ASN A 17 -9.62 0.72 -17.16
N ASN A 18 -8.41 0.17 -17.10
CA ASN A 18 -8.20 -1.27 -17.22
C ASN A 18 -8.15 -1.98 -15.87
N ASP A 19 -7.51 -1.38 -14.87
CA ASP A 19 -7.24 -2.02 -13.58
C ASP A 19 -8.24 -1.57 -12.51
N MET A 20 -8.66 -0.29 -12.54
CA MET A 20 -9.55 0.32 -11.53
C MET A 20 -11.03 0.23 -11.91
N LYS A 21 -11.47 -0.99 -12.24
CA LYS A 21 -12.85 -1.27 -12.66
C LYS A 21 -13.79 -1.44 -11.46
N ASN A 22 -15.10 -1.33 -11.71
CA ASN A 22 -16.16 -1.60 -10.72
C ASN A 22 -16.07 -0.75 -9.44
N GLY A 23 -15.47 0.43 -9.49
CA GLY A 23 -15.36 1.34 -8.35
C GLY A 23 -14.17 1.05 -7.42
N TYR A 24 -13.32 0.07 -7.75
CA TYR A 24 -12.06 -0.14 -7.05
C TYR A 24 -11.03 0.88 -7.49
N HIS A 25 -10.51 1.66 -6.55
CA HIS A 25 -9.47 2.64 -6.79
C HIS A 25 -8.28 2.32 -5.91
N PHE A 26 -7.07 2.49 -6.45
CA PHE A 26 -5.86 2.44 -5.66
C PHE A 26 -5.67 3.75 -4.86
N PRO A 27 -5.09 3.73 -3.66
CA PRO A 27 -4.87 2.56 -2.83
C PRO A 27 -6.11 2.21 -1.97
N ASN A 28 -6.30 0.93 -1.66
CA ASN A 28 -7.23 0.50 -0.61
C ASN A 28 -6.56 0.39 0.75
N CYS A 29 -5.22 0.42 0.81
CA CYS A 29 -4.48 0.44 2.06
C CYS A 29 -3.45 1.56 2.12
N LEU A 30 -3.22 2.12 3.31
CA LEU A 30 -2.14 3.09 3.57
C LEU A 30 -1.23 2.62 4.70
N PHE A 31 -0.06 3.24 4.76
CA PHE A 31 0.93 3.09 5.81
C PHE A 31 1.81 4.35 5.85
N PRO A 32 2.51 4.63 6.96
CA PRO A 32 3.45 5.74 7.03
C PRO A 32 4.51 5.67 5.93
N GLY A 33 4.76 6.77 5.21
CA GLY A 33 5.74 6.81 4.11
C GLY A 33 5.22 6.30 2.76
N ALA A 34 3.94 5.92 2.66
CA ALA A 34 3.30 5.60 1.38
C ALA A 34 3.43 6.78 0.39
N THR A 35 3.73 6.45 -0.86
CA THR A 35 3.87 7.45 -1.94
C THR A 35 3.57 6.82 -3.29
N PHE A 36 2.92 7.58 -4.17
CA PHE A 36 2.69 7.21 -5.56
C PHE A 36 2.70 8.46 -6.44
N LYS A 37 2.70 8.28 -7.76
CA LYS A 37 2.67 9.39 -8.72
C LYS A 37 1.47 9.26 -9.65
N MET A 38 0.70 10.33 -9.80
CA MET A 38 -0.35 10.39 -10.81
C MET A 38 0.25 10.36 -12.22
N VAL A 39 -0.47 9.83 -13.20
CA VAL A 39 -0.01 9.73 -14.59
C VAL A 39 -0.97 10.47 -15.53
N ILE A 40 -0.44 11.43 -16.28
CA ILE A 40 -1.16 12.17 -17.33
C ILE A 40 -0.86 11.56 -18.70
N ASP A 41 -1.90 11.30 -19.49
CA ASP A 41 -1.78 10.85 -20.88
C ASP A 41 -0.82 9.65 -21.07
N ASN A 42 -0.89 8.67 -20.16
CA ASN A 42 -0.10 7.44 -20.07
C ASN A 42 1.41 7.62 -19.80
N ASP A 43 1.89 8.83 -19.47
CA ASP A 43 3.30 9.09 -19.20
C ASP A 43 3.47 10.16 -18.08
N PRO A 44 4.13 9.84 -16.95
CA PRO A 44 4.34 10.79 -15.86
C PRO A 44 5.14 12.04 -16.26
N VAL A 45 5.88 12.01 -17.37
CA VAL A 45 6.56 13.21 -17.91
C VAL A 45 5.54 14.30 -18.25
N ASN A 46 4.32 13.94 -18.63
CA ASN A 46 3.25 14.89 -18.96
C ASN A 46 2.64 15.60 -17.74
N ASN A 47 3.06 15.26 -16.52
CA ASN A 47 2.55 15.90 -15.31
C ASN A 47 2.88 17.41 -15.26
N ASP A 48 3.90 17.85 -16.00
CA ASP A 48 4.24 19.26 -16.16
C ASP A 48 3.17 20.07 -16.94
N LYS A 49 2.26 19.41 -17.66
CA LYS A 49 1.16 20.04 -18.42
C LYS A 49 -0.02 20.44 -17.55
N VAL A 50 -0.08 19.97 -16.30
CA VAL A 50 -1.20 20.23 -15.38
C VAL A 50 -0.73 20.92 -14.10
N LYS A 51 -1.65 21.60 -13.43
CA LYS A 51 -1.51 22.05 -12.04
C LYS A 51 -2.18 21.02 -11.14
N TRP A 52 -1.47 20.60 -10.11
CA TRP A 52 -1.98 19.67 -9.12
C TRP A 52 -2.50 20.40 -7.88
N SER A 53 -3.61 19.90 -7.35
CA SER A 53 -4.11 20.22 -6.02
C SER A 53 -4.79 19.00 -5.41
N CYS A 54 -5.00 18.99 -4.10
CA CYS A 54 -5.62 17.88 -3.40
C CYS A 54 -6.61 18.36 -2.33
N SER A 55 -7.51 17.46 -1.93
CA SER A 55 -8.46 17.68 -0.85
C SER A 55 -8.78 16.34 -0.19
N THR A 56 -9.15 16.38 1.09
CA THR A 56 -9.57 15.21 1.85
C THR A 56 -10.49 15.65 2.99
N ASP A 57 -11.33 14.73 3.47
CA ASP A 57 -12.15 14.86 4.68
C ASP A 57 -11.51 14.18 5.92
N ALA A 58 -10.25 13.78 5.79
CA ALA A 58 -9.37 13.40 6.89
C ALA A 58 -8.78 14.64 7.60
N ASP A 59 -7.93 14.41 8.60
CA ASP A 59 -7.29 15.48 9.37
C ASP A 59 -6.36 16.35 8.51
N ASN A 60 -5.94 17.51 9.05
CA ASN A 60 -5.03 18.41 8.34
C ASN A 60 -3.68 17.72 8.04
N ASN A 61 -3.06 18.08 6.91
CA ASN A 61 -1.71 17.64 6.50
C ASN A 61 -1.52 16.14 6.19
N VAL A 62 -2.59 15.36 6.14
CA VAL A 62 -2.52 13.92 5.80
C VAL A 62 -2.35 13.64 4.30
N LEU A 63 -2.61 14.62 3.44
CA LEU A 63 -2.51 14.48 1.99
C LEU A 63 -1.80 15.68 1.37
N ALA A 64 -0.78 15.41 0.56
CA ALA A 64 -0.10 16.41 -0.24
C ALA A 64 0.12 15.89 -1.67
N VAL A 65 0.15 16.82 -2.63
CA VAL A 65 0.55 16.53 -4.01
C VAL A 65 1.55 17.59 -4.49
N SER A 66 2.70 17.15 -4.98
CA SER A 66 3.71 18.03 -5.59
C SER A 66 3.39 18.33 -7.06
N GLN A 67 4.05 19.33 -7.63
CA GLN A 67 3.80 19.73 -9.02
C GLN A 67 4.23 18.71 -10.08
N ASP A 68 5.07 17.73 -9.72
CA ASP A 68 5.40 16.60 -10.58
C ASP A 68 4.39 15.43 -10.44
N GLY A 69 3.28 15.64 -9.73
CA GLY A 69 2.21 14.67 -9.54
C GLY A 69 2.48 13.60 -8.48
N THR A 70 3.57 13.72 -7.70
CA THR A 70 3.82 12.82 -6.57
C THR A 70 2.85 13.12 -5.44
N VAL A 71 2.14 12.10 -4.97
CA VAL A 71 1.20 12.13 -3.86
C VAL A 71 1.87 11.51 -2.64
N THR A 72 1.83 12.22 -1.52
CA THR A 72 2.42 11.80 -0.25
C THR A 72 1.43 11.93 0.90
N PHE A 73 1.72 11.19 1.97
CA PHE A 73 0.87 11.08 3.15
C PHE A 73 1.67 11.36 4.44
N PRO A 74 2.01 12.63 4.75
CA PRO A 74 2.95 12.98 5.81
C PRO A 74 2.49 12.55 7.21
N ASP A 75 1.25 12.90 7.57
CA ASP A 75 0.69 12.71 8.91
C ASP A 75 -0.39 11.61 8.94
N VAL A 76 -0.27 10.62 8.06
CA VAL A 76 -1.28 9.57 7.94
C VAL A 76 -1.28 8.61 9.13
N ASP A 77 -2.48 8.29 9.60
CA ASP A 77 -2.71 7.31 10.65
C ASP A 77 -3.95 6.44 10.33
N GLU A 78 -4.30 5.53 11.22
CA GLU A 78 -5.43 4.61 11.08
C GLU A 78 -6.80 5.31 11.00
N LYS A 79 -6.91 6.58 11.43
CA LYS A 79 -8.17 7.35 11.33
C LYS A 79 -8.48 7.76 9.89
N CYS A 80 -7.54 7.56 8.98
CA CYS A 80 -7.74 7.74 7.54
C CYS A 80 -8.61 6.64 6.90
N ILE A 81 -8.87 5.53 7.61
CA ILE A 81 -9.79 4.50 7.15
C ILE A 81 -11.20 5.09 6.99
N GLY A 82 -11.82 4.82 5.84
CA GLY A 82 -13.14 5.32 5.46
C GLY A 82 -13.15 6.78 4.99
N LYS A 83 -12.01 7.46 4.99
CA LYS A 83 -11.88 8.85 4.51
C LYS A 83 -11.75 8.92 3.00
N ILE A 84 -12.22 10.02 2.44
CA ILE A 84 -12.19 10.34 1.02
C ILE A 84 -10.97 11.21 0.74
N PHE A 85 -10.20 10.82 -0.26
CA PHE A 85 -9.06 11.56 -0.77
C PHE A 85 -9.30 11.90 -2.23
N ALA A 86 -9.04 13.14 -2.61
CA ALA A 86 -9.23 13.63 -3.98
C ALA A 86 -7.99 14.36 -4.49
N ILE A 87 -7.50 13.96 -5.66
CA ILE A 87 -6.43 14.62 -6.40
C ILE A 87 -7.01 15.23 -7.66
N PHE A 88 -6.71 16.51 -7.88
CA PHE A 88 -7.23 17.28 -9.00
C PHE A 88 -6.11 17.65 -9.95
N ALA A 89 -6.35 17.45 -11.25
CA ALA A 89 -5.48 17.93 -12.31
C ALA A 89 -6.21 19.05 -13.08
N THR A 90 -5.55 20.19 -13.26
CA THR A 90 -6.05 21.28 -14.12
C THR A 90 -5.07 21.52 -15.26
N ASP A 91 -5.51 21.37 -16.51
CA ASP A 91 -4.70 21.60 -17.71
C ASP A 91 -4.20 23.06 -17.73
N LYS A 92 -2.89 23.26 -17.80
CA LYS A 92 -2.27 24.60 -17.74
C LYS A 92 -2.59 25.46 -18.96
N SER A 93 -2.79 24.85 -20.13
CA SER A 93 -3.00 25.55 -21.39
C SER A 93 -4.44 26.07 -21.54
N THR A 94 -5.40 25.30 -21.02
CA THR A 94 -6.84 25.61 -21.16
C THR A 94 -7.50 26.07 -19.87
N ASN A 95 -6.82 25.91 -18.72
CA ASN A 95 -7.36 26.14 -17.38
C ASN A 95 -8.65 25.35 -17.09
N LYS A 96 -8.83 24.21 -17.78
CA LYS A 96 -9.96 23.27 -17.58
C LYS A 96 -9.49 22.05 -16.79
N THR A 97 -10.45 21.34 -16.19
CA THR A 97 -10.13 20.08 -15.50
C THR A 97 -9.57 19.05 -16.48
N ALA A 98 -8.44 18.46 -16.10
CA ALA A 98 -7.81 17.29 -16.72
C ALA A 98 -8.24 15.98 -16.02
N GLY A 99 -9.12 16.07 -15.03
CA GLY A 99 -9.62 14.93 -14.28
C GLY A 99 -9.54 15.13 -12.77
N ILE A 100 -10.26 14.26 -12.08
CA ILE A 100 -10.26 14.13 -10.63
C ILE A 100 -10.05 12.65 -10.34
N TYR A 101 -9.14 12.34 -9.44
CA TYR A 101 -8.91 11.00 -8.93
C TYR A 101 -9.37 10.92 -7.49
N ILE A 102 -10.30 10.02 -7.19
CA ILE A 102 -10.92 9.88 -5.88
C ILE A 102 -10.70 8.45 -5.39
N PHE A 103 -10.28 8.29 -4.14
CA PHE A 103 -10.11 6.98 -3.52
C PHE A 103 -10.49 7.04 -2.03
N THR A 104 -10.71 5.85 -1.46
CA THR A 104 -10.99 5.65 -0.04
C THR A 104 -10.11 4.53 0.48
N VAL A 105 -9.55 4.75 1.67
CA VAL A 105 -8.68 3.79 2.33
C VAL A 105 -9.54 2.86 3.17
N LYS A 106 -9.38 1.55 2.99
CA LYS A 106 -10.12 0.52 3.74
C LYS A 106 -9.30 -0.09 4.86
N ARG A 107 -7.98 -0.13 4.68
CA ARG A 107 -7.03 -0.74 5.63
C ARG A 107 -5.87 0.19 5.92
N PHE A 108 -5.32 0.08 7.12
CA PHE A 108 -4.10 0.78 7.50
C PHE A 108 -3.10 -0.18 8.13
N PHE A 109 -1.82 0.02 7.84
CA PHE A 109 -0.73 -0.77 8.41
C PHE A 109 0.27 0.15 9.11
N LYS A 110 0.41 -0.03 10.42
CA LYS A 110 1.56 0.50 11.17
C LYS A 110 2.64 -0.55 11.19
N TYR A 111 3.90 -0.12 11.05
CA TYR A 111 5.04 -1.02 11.11
C TYR A 111 6.06 -0.54 12.15
N SER A 112 6.74 -1.48 12.80
CA SER A 112 7.84 -1.16 13.72
C SER A 112 9.08 -0.76 12.96
N ILE A 113 9.90 0.17 13.48
CA ILE A 113 11.25 0.41 12.93
C ILE A 113 12.21 -0.74 13.24
N GLU A 114 11.89 -1.53 14.27
CA GLU A 114 12.64 -2.71 14.70
C GLU A 114 12.17 -3.96 13.94
N THR A 115 12.97 -5.02 14.05
CA THR A 115 12.59 -6.34 13.56
C THR A 115 12.73 -7.38 14.65
N TYR A 116 11.93 -8.44 14.52
CA TYR A 116 11.73 -9.46 15.53
C TYR A 116 11.86 -10.84 14.90
N ASP A 117 12.31 -11.80 15.67
CA ASP A 117 12.58 -13.18 15.21
C ASP A 117 11.47 -14.17 15.61
N SER A 118 10.35 -13.71 16.20
CA SER A 118 9.30 -14.60 16.68
C SER A 118 7.98 -13.87 16.95
N ILE A 119 6.86 -14.61 16.80
CA ILE A 119 5.50 -14.10 17.10
C ILE A 119 5.36 -13.65 18.55
N GLN A 120 5.97 -14.37 19.50
CA GLN A 120 5.93 -14.03 20.93
C GLN A 120 6.52 -12.64 21.21
N LYS A 121 7.48 -12.18 20.40
CA LYS A 121 8.06 -10.83 20.51
C LYS A 121 7.27 -9.78 19.73
N ILE A 122 6.60 -10.16 18.65
CA ILE A 122 5.77 -9.24 17.85
C ILE A 122 4.43 -8.95 18.54
N LEU A 123 3.81 -9.94 19.17
CA LEU A 123 2.47 -9.80 19.76
C LEU A 123 2.38 -8.63 20.75
N PRO A 124 3.30 -8.45 21.73
CA PRO A 124 3.25 -7.29 22.62
C PRO A 124 3.37 -5.95 21.88
N TRP A 125 4.12 -5.89 20.78
CA TRP A 125 4.23 -4.68 19.98
C TRP A 125 2.92 -4.37 19.26
N VAL A 126 2.28 -5.38 18.63
CA VAL A 126 0.98 -5.23 17.97
C VAL A 126 -0.10 -4.76 18.95
N GLU A 127 -0.14 -5.38 20.13
CA GLU A 127 -1.04 -4.98 21.23
C GLU A 127 -0.78 -3.54 21.69
N SER A 128 0.50 -3.14 21.83
CA SER A 128 0.86 -1.77 22.23
C SER A 128 0.44 -0.70 21.20
N MET A 129 0.24 -1.10 19.95
CA MET A 129 -0.27 -0.23 18.88
C MET A 129 -1.81 -0.19 18.85
N ASN A 130 -2.51 -0.93 19.71
CA ASN A 130 -3.96 -1.14 19.68
C ASN A 130 -4.46 -1.66 18.31
N GLY A 131 -3.68 -2.52 17.64
CA GLY A 131 -4.06 -3.13 16.35
C GLY A 131 -4.16 -4.65 16.42
N GLU A 132 -4.42 -5.26 15.27
CA GLU A 132 -4.42 -6.71 15.11
C GLU A 132 -3.20 -7.19 14.31
N PHE A 133 -2.89 -8.49 14.38
CA PHE A 133 -2.02 -9.10 13.38
C PHE A 133 -2.69 -8.97 12.00
N PRO A 134 -1.96 -8.57 10.95
CA PRO A 134 -2.53 -8.50 9.62
C PRO A 134 -2.96 -9.90 9.18
N GLU A 135 -4.11 -9.99 8.52
CA GLU A 135 -4.52 -11.22 7.87
C GLU A 135 -3.53 -11.53 6.73
N ALA A 136 -3.24 -12.80 6.50
CA ALA A 136 -2.29 -13.19 5.46
C ALA A 136 -2.73 -12.67 4.09
N GLN A 137 -4.01 -12.78 3.76
CA GLN A 137 -4.59 -12.24 2.52
C GLN A 137 -4.51 -10.71 2.41
N ASP A 138 -4.43 -10.00 3.54
CA ASP A 138 -4.30 -8.54 3.56
C ASP A 138 -2.88 -8.07 3.19
N ILE A 139 -1.89 -8.94 3.36
CA ILE A 139 -0.51 -8.69 2.96
C ILE A 139 -0.25 -9.21 1.55
N ASP A 140 -0.69 -10.44 1.29
CA ASP A 140 -0.49 -11.17 0.06
C ASP A 140 -1.75 -12.01 -0.24
N SER A 141 -2.56 -11.55 -1.20
CA SER A 141 -3.88 -12.14 -1.52
C SER A 141 -3.82 -13.45 -2.32
N TYR A 142 -2.66 -14.09 -2.43
CA TYR A 142 -2.54 -15.38 -3.09
C TYR A 142 -3.22 -16.51 -2.31
N ASP A 143 -3.62 -17.58 -2.99
CA ASP A 143 -4.24 -18.75 -2.38
C ASP A 143 -3.30 -19.42 -1.33
N TYR A 144 -3.82 -19.64 -0.12
CA TYR A 144 -3.11 -20.23 1.03
C TYR A 144 -3.16 -21.77 1.08
N ASN A 145 -3.60 -22.41 0.00
CA ASN A 145 -3.62 -23.88 -0.12
C ASN A 145 -2.22 -24.54 -0.13
N ASP A 146 -1.13 -23.79 -0.34
CA ASP A 146 0.26 -24.30 -0.27
C ASP A 146 1.06 -23.69 0.90
N HIS A 147 1.57 -24.52 1.80
CA HIS A 147 2.11 -24.08 3.08
C HIS A 147 3.56 -23.57 2.99
N ASN A 148 4.32 -23.93 1.94
CA ASN A 148 5.69 -23.46 1.73
C ASN A 148 5.94 -23.28 0.24
N SER A 149 5.70 -22.08 -0.27
CA SER A 149 5.77 -21.79 -1.69
C SER A 149 6.27 -20.38 -1.95
N GLY A 150 6.95 -20.21 -3.08
CA GLY A 150 7.14 -18.91 -3.71
C GLY A 150 6.15 -18.77 -4.86
N HIS A 151 5.66 -17.55 -5.08
CA HIS A 151 4.88 -17.23 -6.26
C HIS A 151 5.27 -15.85 -6.77
N ILE A 152 4.85 -15.51 -8.00
CA ILE A 152 5.04 -14.17 -8.54
C ILE A 152 3.86 -13.31 -8.08
N ILE A 153 4.14 -12.28 -7.29
CA ILE A 153 3.13 -11.30 -6.90
C ILE A 153 2.71 -10.52 -8.15
N SER A 154 1.48 -10.77 -8.61
CA SER A 154 0.86 -10.00 -9.69
C SER A 154 0.36 -8.67 -9.12
N ARG A 155 0.68 -7.56 -9.80
CA ARG A 155 0.27 -6.22 -9.38
C ARG A 155 -1.23 -6.08 -9.60
N GLU A 156 -1.99 -5.78 -8.56
CA GLU A 156 -3.45 -5.73 -8.60
C GLU A 156 -3.99 -4.71 -7.60
N VAL A 157 -5.04 -4.00 -8.00
CA VAL A 157 -5.76 -3.06 -7.13
C VAL A 157 -6.83 -3.81 -6.33
N ASN A 158 -7.13 -3.34 -5.11
CA ASN A 158 -8.06 -4.02 -4.20
C ASN A 158 -7.58 -5.44 -3.81
N ALA A 159 -6.27 -5.60 -3.73
CA ALA A 159 -5.59 -6.80 -3.27
C ALA A 159 -4.70 -6.47 -2.05
N GLY A 160 -3.85 -7.42 -1.66
CA GLY A 160 -2.97 -7.31 -0.51
C GLY A 160 -1.95 -6.18 -0.64
N LEU A 161 -1.33 -5.83 0.47
CA LEU A 161 -0.30 -4.79 0.56
C LEU A 161 0.75 -4.92 -0.55
N TYR A 162 1.28 -6.12 -0.79
CA TYR A 162 2.32 -6.32 -1.79
C TYR A 162 1.79 -6.27 -3.23
N GLN A 163 0.56 -6.73 -3.47
CA GLN A 163 -0.09 -6.58 -4.77
C GLN A 163 -0.32 -5.12 -5.11
N GLU A 164 -0.76 -4.28 -4.17
CA GLU A 164 -1.02 -2.85 -4.40
C GLU A 164 0.28 -2.03 -4.46
N TRP A 165 1.19 -2.21 -3.49
CA TRP A 165 2.32 -1.30 -3.28
C TRP A 165 3.68 -1.83 -3.72
N GLY A 166 3.84 -3.15 -3.76
CA GLY A 166 5.03 -3.79 -4.32
C GLY A 166 6.13 -3.77 -3.29
N ASN A 167 7.30 -3.27 -3.68
CA ASN A 167 8.41 -3.12 -2.77
C ASN A 167 8.24 -1.95 -1.80
N VAL A 168 7.65 -2.24 -0.64
CA VAL A 168 7.45 -1.28 0.45
C VAL A 168 8.75 -0.75 1.08
N ALA A 169 9.92 -1.33 0.77
CA ALA A 169 11.21 -0.77 1.18
C ALA A 169 11.43 0.65 0.64
N ASN A 170 10.88 0.94 -0.55
CA ASN A 170 10.93 2.27 -1.16
C ASN A 170 10.17 3.34 -0.35
N SER A 171 9.35 2.91 0.60
CA SER A 171 8.60 3.73 1.56
C SER A 171 9.17 3.69 2.98
N GLY A 172 10.39 3.17 3.17
CA GLY A 172 11.09 3.19 4.45
C GLY A 172 10.86 1.96 5.33
N TRP A 173 10.24 0.91 4.81
CA TRP A 173 10.11 -0.37 5.51
C TRP A 173 11.48 -1.05 5.64
N ASN A 174 11.67 -1.77 6.75
CA ASN A 174 12.97 -2.34 7.08
C ASN A 174 13.22 -3.60 6.24
N THR A 175 14.41 -3.69 5.66
CA THR A 175 14.82 -4.79 4.77
C THR A 175 15.76 -5.79 5.42
N ASN A 176 16.15 -5.57 6.70
CA ASN A 176 17.15 -6.34 7.44
C ASN A 176 18.36 -6.70 6.57
N ASN A 177 19.35 -5.79 6.52
CA ASN A 177 20.65 -5.93 5.86
C ASN A 177 21.00 -7.37 5.46
N GLU A 178 20.91 -7.67 4.15
CA GLU A 178 21.94 -8.34 3.33
C GLU A 178 21.44 -8.77 1.94
N ILE A 179 20.14 -8.65 1.63
CA ILE A 179 19.63 -8.97 0.28
C ILE A 179 18.56 -7.96 -0.18
N GLY A 180 19.00 -6.91 -0.87
CA GLY A 180 18.30 -6.35 -2.04
C GLY A 180 16.86 -5.82 -1.89
N GLY A 181 16.50 -5.15 -0.79
CA GLY A 181 15.19 -4.49 -0.73
C GLY A 181 14.02 -5.43 -0.40
N ILE A 182 14.27 -6.53 0.31
CA ILE A 182 13.22 -7.50 0.69
C ILE A 182 12.66 -7.16 2.08
N CYS A 183 11.40 -6.77 2.14
CA CYS A 183 10.63 -6.57 3.35
C CYS A 183 9.91 -7.86 3.75
N ARG A 184 9.83 -8.09 5.06
CA ARG A 184 9.36 -9.36 5.64
C ARG A 184 8.38 -9.06 6.76
N ILE A 185 7.24 -9.72 6.77
CA ILE A 185 6.15 -9.48 7.73
C ILE A 185 5.64 -10.82 8.25
N TYR A 186 5.24 -10.86 9.52
CA TYR A 186 4.38 -11.95 9.99
C TYR A 186 2.92 -11.58 9.81
N ALA A 187 2.17 -12.50 9.22
CA ALA A 187 0.73 -12.40 9.06
C ALA A 187 0.05 -13.64 9.63
N PHE A 188 -1.21 -13.50 10.00
CA PHE A 188 -2.01 -14.56 10.58
C PHE A 188 -3.08 -14.99 9.58
N ASN A 189 -3.26 -16.29 9.40
CA ASN A 189 -4.39 -16.85 8.68
C ASN A 189 -5.40 -17.35 9.73
N LYS A 190 -6.50 -16.61 9.89
CA LYS A 190 -7.57 -16.88 10.84
C LYS A 190 -8.31 -18.18 10.52
N GLU A 191 -8.49 -18.52 9.25
CA GLU A 191 -9.21 -19.73 8.83
C GLU A 191 -8.50 -21.02 9.29
N ASN A 192 -7.18 -21.06 9.10
CA ASN A 192 -6.36 -22.23 9.43
C ASN A 192 -5.68 -22.13 10.80
N ASN A 193 -5.78 -20.98 11.48
CA ASN A 193 -5.08 -20.66 12.73
C ASN A 193 -3.56 -20.85 12.60
N ILE A 194 -2.99 -20.32 11.52
CA ILE A 194 -1.56 -20.48 11.17
C ILE A 194 -0.91 -19.11 10.99
N TYR A 195 0.32 -18.96 11.48
CA TYR A 195 1.14 -17.80 11.18
C TYR A 195 2.05 -18.06 9.98
N TYR A 196 2.14 -17.05 9.12
CA TYR A 196 2.99 -17.04 7.95
C TYR A 196 4.06 -15.96 8.08
N TRP A 197 5.25 -16.27 7.58
CA TRP A 197 6.28 -15.30 7.25
C TRP A 197 6.20 -15.01 5.76
N LEU A 198 5.86 -13.77 5.43
CA LEU A 198 5.61 -13.31 4.07
C LEU A 198 6.70 -12.32 3.65
N LYS A 199 7.05 -12.38 2.36
CA LYS A 199 8.03 -11.50 1.74
C LYS A 199 7.42 -10.80 0.54
N ASN A 200 7.82 -9.56 0.29
CA ASN A 200 7.38 -8.79 -0.89
C ASN A 200 7.89 -9.34 -2.23
N ASP A 201 8.73 -10.40 -2.21
CA ASP A 201 9.13 -11.18 -3.39
C ASP A 201 8.24 -12.41 -3.64
N GLY A 202 7.17 -12.58 -2.86
CA GLY A 202 6.18 -13.65 -3.02
C GLY A 202 6.54 -14.97 -2.36
N VAL A 203 7.61 -15.03 -1.58
CA VAL A 203 7.91 -16.19 -0.73
C VAL A 203 7.07 -16.16 0.53
N ARG A 204 6.46 -17.31 0.81
CA ARG A 204 5.69 -17.59 2.00
C ARG A 204 6.21 -18.84 2.70
N GLN A 205 6.28 -18.77 4.03
CA GLN A 205 6.63 -19.91 4.86
C GLN A 205 5.72 -19.96 6.07
N VAL A 206 5.11 -21.13 6.33
CA VAL A 206 4.48 -21.38 7.64
C VAL A 206 5.57 -21.29 8.71
N LEU A 207 5.28 -20.52 9.75
CA LEU A 207 6.24 -20.28 10.81
C LEU A 207 6.66 -21.59 11.50
N SER A 208 7.92 -21.96 11.28
CA SER A 208 8.55 -23.16 11.85
C SER A 208 9.84 -22.85 12.63
N GLY A 209 10.29 -21.59 12.67
CA GLY A 209 11.52 -21.17 13.33
C GLY A 209 11.75 -19.65 13.32
N GLY A 210 12.88 -19.21 13.88
CA GLY A 210 13.19 -17.80 14.23
C GLY A 210 13.50 -16.86 13.05
N LEU A 211 12.56 -16.69 12.12
CA LEU A 211 12.73 -15.90 10.91
C LEU A 211 12.51 -14.41 11.18
N THR A 212 13.52 -13.57 11.00
CA THR A 212 13.36 -12.14 11.30
C THR A 212 12.35 -11.44 10.37
N ALA A 213 11.43 -10.68 10.95
CA ALA A 213 10.41 -9.90 10.26
C ALA A 213 10.15 -8.56 10.97
N GLN A 214 9.63 -7.59 10.22
CA GLN A 214 9.11 -6.35 10.78
C GLN A 214 7.74 -6.64 11.41
N ALA A 215 7.50 -6.09 12.61
CA ALA A 215 6.18 -6.16 13.22
C ALA A 215 5.23 -5.21 12.50
N VAL A 216 4.01 -5.67 12.25
CA VAL A 216 2.95 -4.90 11.58
C VAL A 216 1.67 -5.04 12.37
N ALA A 217 1.02 -3.91 12.63
CA ALA A 217 -0.31 -3.82 13.22
C ALA A 217 -1.28 -3.35 12.15
N SER A 218 -2.38 -4.08 12.00
CA SER A 218 -3.40 -3.84 10.98
C SER A 218 -4.67 -3.25 11.61
N TYR A 219 -5.35 -2.42 10.81
CA TYR A 219 -6.60 -1.77 11.14
C TYR A 219 -7.51 -1.79 9.90
N GLY A 220 -8.83 -1.87 10.10
CA GLY A 220 -9.84 -1.82 9.03
C GLY A 220 -10.37 -3.19 8.63
N ASP A 221 -11.12 -3.22 7.53
CA ASP A 221 -11.78 -4.43 7.05
C ASP A 221 -10.81 -5.28 6.21
N SER A 222 -10.66 -6.55 6.57
CA SER A 222 -9.88 -7.52 5.78
C SER A 222 -10.49 -7.75 4.39
N ILE A 223 -9.66 -8.16 3.44
CA ILE A 223 -10.12 -8.69 2.16
C ILE A 223 -10.95 -9.95 2.43
N ASN A 224 -12.13 -10.03 1.80
CA ASN A 224 -12.97 -11.23 1.77
C ASN A 224 -12.66 -12.08 0.54
#